data_AF-A0A3S0QNG6-F1
#
_entry.id   AF-A0A3S0QNG6-F1
#
_cell.length_a   1.000
_cell.length_b   1.000
_cell.length_c   1.000
_cell.angle_alpha   90.00
_cell.angle_beta   90.00
_cell.angle_gamma   90.00
#
_symmetry.space_group_name_H-M   'P 1'
#
loop_
_entity.id
_entity.type
_entity.pdbx_description
1 polymer ?
#
loop_
_entity_poly.entity_id
_entity_poly.type
_entity_poly.pdbx_seq_one_letter_code
_entity_poly.pdbx_strand_id
1 'polypeptide(L)'
;MIRFILKIVKYVFISVLTVSSMLIGQHKGDMTVEEYKTYYDIGYKRNTERVVIESNNATFYENGKAFTGEYQADGYEILTYEAGNRGVRYVFKLVEPADKLPQYIQFSDHSISPTKAGHYHLYWGDDREVLLEEVTNWATYFPSNMDGHTIAHEMIAH
;
A
#
# COMPACT_ATOMS: atom_id res chain seq x y z
N MET A 1 -13.55 12.46 3.53
CA MET A 1 -12.48 12.52 4.56
C MET A 1 -11.18 11.84 4.09
N ILE A 2 -11.21 11.04 3.01
CA ILE A 2 -10.03 10.45 2.35
C ILE A 2 -9.05 11.51 1.81
N ARG A 3 -9.56 12.67 1.37
CA ARG A 3 -8.76 13.83 0.93
C ARG A 3 -7.67 14.29 1.90
N PHE A 4 -7.81 14.00 3.20
CA PHE A 4 -6.85 14.44 4.22
C PHE A 4 -5.62 13.53 4.34
N ILE A 5 -5.74 12.25 3.98
CA ILE A 5 -4.62 11.29 3.98
C ILE A 5 -3.96 11.24 2.60
N LEU A 6 -4.74 11.44 1.53
CA LEU A 6 -4.24 11.39 0.16
C LEU A 6 -4.61 12.70 -0.55
N LYS A 7 -3.78 13.74 -0.39
CA LYS A 7 -3.88 14.95 -1.21
C LYS A 7 -3.52 14.60 -2.66
N ILE A 8 -4.56 14.31 -3.45
CA ILE A 8 -4.61 14.24 -4.93
C ILE A 8 -3.23 14.01 -5.57
N VAL A 9 -2.83 12.75 -5.59
CA VAL A 9 -1.78 12.29 -6.51
C VAL A 9 -2.36 11.07 -7.20
N LYS A 10 -2.27 11.02 -8.53
CA LYS A 10 -2.48 9.77 -9.24
C LYS A 10 -1.34 8.87 -8.79
N TYR A 11 -1.63 7.76 -8.13
CA TYR A 11 -0.63 6.76 -7.81
C TYR A 11 -0.67 5.74 -8.95
N VAL A 12 0.48 5.50 -9.58
CA VAL A 12 0.62 4.49 -10.65
C VAL A 12 1.65 3.51 -10.15
N PHE A 13 1.25 2.25 -10.19
CA PHE A 13 2.08 1.12 -9.84
C PHE A 13 3.27 1.03 -10.80
N ILE A 14 4.48 0.93 -10.24
CA ILE A 14 5.62 0.37 -10.95
C ILE A 14 5.75 -1.06 -10.43
N SER A 15 5.73 -2.05 -11.33
CA SER A 15 5.94 -3.43 -10.94
C SER A 15 7.31 -3.56 -10.28
N VAL A 16 7.31 -4.05 -9.04
CA VAL A 16 8.50 -4.06 -8.18
C VAL A 16 9.59 -5.02 -8.68
N LEU A 17 9.28 -5.83 -9.69
CA LEU A 17 10.28 -6.56 -10.50
C LEU A 17 11.41 -5.67 -11.03
N THR A 18 11.14 -4.37 -11.27
CA THR A 18 12.14 -3.41 -11.76
C THR A 18 13.01 -2.84 -10.62
N VAL A 19 12.53 -2.86 -9.38
CA VAL A 19 13.22 -2.25 -8.22
C VAL A 19 13.97 -3.28 -7.37
N SER A 20 13.54 -4.55 -7.38
CA SER A 20 14.23 -5.63 -6.66
C SER A 20 15.72 -5.68 -6.99
N SER A 21 16.12 -5.54 -8.26
CA SER A 21 17.54 -5.56 -8.66
C SER A 21 18.37 -4.40 -8.12
N MET A 22 17.77 -3.24 -7.84
CA MET A 22 18.46 -2.07 -7.29
C MET A 22 18.63 -2.15 -5.76
N LEU A 23 17.66 -2.74 -5.05
CA LEU A 23 17.66 -2.86 -3.59
C LEU A 23 18.66 -3.90 -3.06
N ILE A 24 18.83 -4.98 -3.84
CA ILE A 24 19.74 -6.09 -3.56
C ILE A 24 21.18 -5.63 -3.27
N GLY A 25 21.65 -4.55 -3.89
CA GLY A 25 23.03 -4.07 -3.74
C GLY A 25 23.31 -3.24 -2.47
N GLN A 26 22.27 -2.88 -1.70
CA GLN A 26 22.37 -1.91 -0.59
C GLN A 26 22.15 -2.51 0.80
N HIS A 27 21.50 -3.68 0.91
CA HIS A 27 21.36 -4.36 2.19
C HIS A 27 22.67 -5.06 2.59
N LYS A 28 23.33 -4.54 3.64
CA LYS A 28 24.40 -5.24 4.36
C LYS A 28 23.78 -5.91 5.58
N GLY A 29 23.73 -7.24 5.64
CA GLY A 29 23.34 -7.87 6.90
C GLY A 29 22.99 -9.34 6.85
N ASP A 30 21.74 -9.66 6.51
CA ASP A 30 21.11 -10.84 7.12
C ASP A 30 20.48 -11.83 6.13
N MET A 31 20.30 -11.45 4.86
CA MET A 31 19.67 -12.28 3.83
C MET A 31 20.47 -12.24 2.52
N THR A 32 20.40 -13.32 1.75
CA THR A 32 20.92 -13.40 0.39
C THR A 32 20.07 -12.56 -0.57
N VAL A 33 20.64 -12.28 -1.74
CA VAL A 33 19.97 -11.60 -2.86
C VAL A 33 18.63 -12.26 -3.21
N GLU A 34 18.62 -13.58 -3.30
CA GLU A 34 17.45 -14.39 -3.62
C GLU A 34 16.39 -14.37 -2.51
N GLU A 35 16.83 -14.38 -1.25
CA GLU A 35 15.94 -14.27 -0.09
C GLU A 35 15.28 -12.88 -0.03
N TYR A 36 16.02 -11.80 -0.28
CA TYR A 36 15.45 -10.45 -0.39
C TYR A 36 14.44 -10.37 -1.53
N LYS A 37 14.78 -10.89 -2.71
CA LYS A 37 13.86 -10.92 -3.84
C LYS A 37 12.57 -11.66 -3.49
N THR A 38 12.68 -12.82 -2.85
CA THR A 38 11.52 -13.62 -2.44
C THR A 38 10.64 -12.88 -1.42
N TYR A 39 11.26 -12.24 -0.43
CA TYR A 39 10.56 -11.44 0.58
C TYR A 39 9.72 -10.32 -0.07
N TYR A 40 10.33 -9.53 -0.95
CA TYR A 40 9.64 -8.45 -1.66
C TYR A 40 8.61 -8.97 -2.67
N ASP A 41 8.90 -10.06 -3.38
CA ASP A 41 7.94 -10.68 -4.30
C ASP A 41 6.67 -11.13 -3.55
N ILE A 42 6.78 -11.68 -2.33
CA ILE A 42 5.64 -12.04 -1.48
C ILE A 42 4.89 -10.78 -1.02
N GLY A 43 5.61 -9.77 -0.54
CA GLY A 43 5.04 -8.52 -0.05
C GLY A 43 4.23 -7.78 -1.11
N TYR A 44 4.67 -7.81 -2.37
CA TYR A 44 4.08 -7.05 -3.48
C TYR A 44 3.12 -7.83 -4.37
N LYS A 45 3.07 -9.15 -4.27
CA LYS A 45 2.23 -9.98 -5.13
C LYS A 45 0.75 -9.63 -4.94
N ARG A 46 0.10 -9.16 -6.01
CA ARG A 46 -1.36 -8.98 -6.11
C ARG A 46 -1.88 -9.11 -7.54
N ASN A 47 -3.18 -9.31 -7.67
CA ASN A 47 -3.91 -9.33 -8.94
C ASN A 47 -4.32 -7.91 -9.41
N THR A 48 -4.30 -6.93 -8.51
CA THR A 48 -4.63 -5.54 -8.80
C THR A 48 -3.45 -4.82 -9.46
N GLU A 49 -3.65 -4.39 -10.69
CA GLU A 49 -2.66 -3.72 -11.53
C GLU A 49 -2.41 -2.28 -11.09
N ARG A 50 -3.49 -1.59 -10.67
CA ARG A 50 -3.45 -0.18 -10.30
C ARG A 50 -4.59 0.15 -9.35
N VAL A 51 -4.33 1.06 -8.41
CA VAL A 51 -5.36 1.70 -7.59
C VAL A 51 -5.28 3.21 -7.82
N VAL A 52 -6.41 3.84 -8.14
CA VAL A 52 -6.51 5.29 -8.29
C VAL A 52 -7.41 5.81 -7.17
N ILE A 53 -6.94 6.80 -6.42
CA ILE A 53 -7.69 7.38 -5.30
C ILE A 53 -7.96 8.85 -5.62
N GLU A 54 -9.24 9.19 -5.77
CA GLU A 54 -9.69 10.54 -6.09
C GLU A 54 -10.85 10.96 -5.19
N SER A 55 -10.64 12.02 -4.41
CA SER A 55 -11.60 12.51 -3.41
C SER A 55 -11.95 11.46 -2.35
N ASN A 56 -13.13 10.83 -2.42
CA ASN A 56 -13.53 9.71 -1.56
C ASN A 56 -13.63 8.39 -2.32
N ASN A 57 -13.32 8.37 -3.62
CA ASN A 57 -13.42 7.18 -4.44
C ASN A 57 -12.07 6.47 -4.53
N ALA A 58 -12.13 5.14 -4.45
CA ALA A 58 -11.01 4.28 -4.83
C ALA A 58 -11.43 3.43 -6.04
N THR A 59 -10.61 3.46 -7.09
CA THR A 59 -10.77 2.68 -8.30
C THR A 59 -9.69 1.61 -8.38
N PHE A 60 -10.10 0.34 -8.37
CA PHE A 60 -9.24 -0.83 -8.54
C PHE A 60 -9.25 -1.27 -10.00
N TYR A 61 -8.05 -1.51 -10.55
CA TYR A 61 -7.88 -2.03 -11.91
C TYR A 61 -7.39 -3.48 -11.85
N GLU A 62 -8.15 -4.40 -12.42
CA GLU A 62 -7.85 -5.83 -12.47
C GLU A 62 -8.19 -6.41 -13.84
N ASN A 63 -7.24 -7.06 -14.48
CA ASN A 63 -7.37 -7.64 -15.82
C ASN A 63 -7.95 -6.63 -16.83
N GLY A 64 -7.45 -5.39 -16.80
CA GLY A 64 -7.92 -4.28 -17.64
C GLY A 64 -9.33 -3.77 -17.33
N LYS A 65 -10.01 -4.25 -16.28
CA LYS A 65 -11.33 -3.75 -15.83
C LYS A 65 -11.18 -2.83 -14.63
N ALA A 66 -12.06 -1.83 -14.54
CA ALA A 66 -12.07 -0.86 -13.44
C ALA A 66 -13.29 -1.06 -12.53
N PHE A 67 -13.09 -1.07 -11.22
CA PHE A 67 -14.12 -1.14 -10.19
C PHE A 67 -13.96 0.07 -9.27
N THR A 68 -14.99 0.90 -9.12
CA THR A 68 -14.92 2.15 -8.33
C THR A 68 -15.99 2.15 -7.26
N GLY A 69 -15.62 2.50 -6.04
CA GLY A 69 -16.56 2.72 -4.94
C GLY A 69 -16.18 3.92 -4.10
N GLU A 70 -17.19 4.52 -3.46
CA GLU A 70 -16.97 5.54 -2.45
C GLU A 70 -16.65 4.90 -1.10
N TYR A 71 -15.61 5.39 -0.44
CA TYR A 71 -15.21 4.95 0.88
C TYR A 71 -15.32 6.10 1.88
N GLN A 72 -15.74 5.77 3.09
CA GLN A 72 -15.76 6.70 4.23
C GLN A 72 -14.76 6.24 5.29
N ALA A 73 -14.22 7.15 6.07
CA ALA A 73 -13.25 6.75 7.10
C ALA A 73 -13.96 6.00 8.23
N ASP A 74 -13.25 5.02 8.79
CA ASP A 74 -13.69 4.11 9.85
C ASP A 74 -12.66 4.07 11.00
N GLY A 75 -12.04 5.23 11.25
CA GLY A 75 -11.04 5.42 12.29
C GLY A 75 -9.63 4.99 11.90
N TYR A 76 -8.82 4.73 12.92
CA TYR A 76 -7.46 4.24 12.78
C TYR A 76 -7.13 3.28 13.92
N GLU A 77 -6.15 2.42 13.70
CA GLU A 77 -5.65 1.46 14.69
C GLU A 77 -4.14 1.63 14.87
N ILE A 78 -3.67 1.51 16.11
CA ILE A 78 -2.25 1.50 16.41
C ILE A 78 -1.80 0.07 16.63
N LEU A 79 -0.95 -0.42 15.74
CA LEU A 79 -0.39 -1.75 15.80
C LEU A 79 0.94 -1.73 16.54
N THR A 80 1.20 -2.78 17.32
CA THR A 80 2.51 -3.06 17.91
C THR A 80 2.97 -4.40 17.33
N TYR A 81 4.08 -4.39 16.60
CA TYR A 81 4.62 -5.58 15.95
C TYR A 81 5.50 -6.37 16.92
N GLU A 82 5.77 -7.64 16.61
CA GLU A 82 6.60 -8.52 17.45
C GLU A 82 8.01 -7.95 17.70
N ALA A 83 8.57 -7.24 16.71
CA ALA A 83 9.86 -6.56 16.83
C ALA A 83 9.82 -5.29 17.72
N GLY A 84 8.68 -4.94 18.29
CA GLY A 84 8.48 -3.82 19.20
C GLY A 84 8.26 -2.46 18.53
N ASN A 85 8.43 -2.38 17.20
CA ASN A 85 8.05 -1.20 16.42
C ASN A 85 6.52 -1.06 16.36
N ARG A 86 6.04 0.17 16.10
CA ARG A 86 4.61 0.50 16.03
C ARG A 86 4.25 1.06 14.67
N GLY A 87 3.03 0.77 14.22
CA GLY A 87 2.46 1.30 12.97
C GLY A 87 1.06 1.84 13.19
N VAL A 88 0.59 2.67 12.27
CA VAL A 88 -0.80 3.16 12.27
C VAL A 88 -1.49 2.65 11.00
N ARG A 89 -2.66 2.05 11.16
CA ARG A 89 -3.56 1.68 10.05
C ARG A 89 -4.72 2.66 10.02
N TYR A 90 -4.84 3.43 8.94
CA TYR A 90 -6.01 4.27 8.71
C TYR A 90 -7.06 3.47 7.93
N VAL A 91 -8.24 3.29 8.52
CA VAL A 91 -9.28 2.38 8.00
C VAL A 91 -10.34 3.18 7.26
N PHE A 92 -10.79 2.64 6.13
CA PHE A 92 -11.92 3.15 5.38
C PHE A 92 -12.86 2.01 4.99
N LYS A 93 -14.15 2.29 5.04
CA LYS A 93 -15.23 1.35 4.73
C LYS A 93 -15.98 1.78 3.47
N LEU A 94 -16.26 0.83 2.60
CA LEU A 94 -17.09 1.03 1.42
C LEU A 94 -18.49 1.49 1.83
N VAL A 95 -18.96 2.60 1.25
CA VAL A 95 -20.25 3.23 1.61
C VAL A 95 -21.42 2.40 1.10
N GLU A 96 -21.39 2.02 -0.18
CA GLU A 96 -22.41 1.19 -0.81
C GLU A 96 -21.78 -0.15 -1.20
N PRO A 97 -22.25 -1.28 -0.64
CA PRO A 97 -21.77 -2.60 -1.03
C PRO A 97 -21.90 -2.81 -2.53
N ALA A 98 -20.83 -3.30 -3.14
CA ALA A 98 -20.77 -3.49 -4.57
C ALA A 98 -19.93 -4.72 -4.89
N ASP A 99 -20.36 -5.48 -5.91
CA ASP A 99 -19.64 -6.66 -6.35
C ASP A 99 -18.21 -6.31 -6.77
N LYS A 100 -17.25 -7.11 -6.29
CA LYS A 100 -15.81 -7.00 -6.59
C LYS A 100 -15.12 -5.78 -6.00
N LEU A 101 -15.74 -5.10 -5.04
CA LEU A 101 -15.09 -4.08 -4.22
C LEU A 101 -14.92 -4.59 -2.79
N PRO A 102 -13.73 -4.41 -2.19
CA PRO A 102 -13.50 -4.82 -0.82
C PRO A 102 -14.34 -3.96 0.14
N GLN A 103 -14.94 -4.58 1.16
CA GLN A 103 -15.72 -3.85 2.15
C GLN A 103 -14.86 -2.85 2.94
N TYR A 104 -13.57 -3.14 3.12
CA TYR A 104 -12.60 -2.32 3.84
C TYR A 104 -11.30 -2.13 3.06
N ILE A 105 -10.73 -0.94 3.18
CA ILE A 105 -9.37 -0.62 2.75
C ILE A 105 -8.62 0.03 3.92
N GLN A 106 -7.34 -0.30 4.09
CA GLN A 106 -6.50 0.23 5.16
C GLN A 106 -5.18 0.75 4.60
N PHE A 107 -4.79 1.94 5.03
CA PHE A 107 -3.53 2.57 4.63
C PHE A 107 -2.53 2.56 5.77
N SER A 108 -1.26 2.33 5.44
CA SER A 108 -0.11 2.59 6.31
C SER A 108 0.96 3.31 5.51
N ASP A 109 1.31 4.53 5.90
CA ASP A 109 2.25 5.41 5.19
C ASP A 109 3.43 5.84 6.09
N HIS A 110 3.66 5.10 7.18
CA HIS A 110 4.65 5.40 8.23
C HIS A 110 4.44 6.73 8.96
N SER A 111 3.33 7.44 8.68
CA SER A 111 2.96 8.67 9.37
C SER A 111 1.92 8.42 10.45
N ILE A 112 2.13 9.03 11.62
CA ILE A 112 1.19 8.95 12.76
C ILE A 112 0.22 10.15 12.84
N SER A 113 0.24 11.01 11.83
CA SER A 113 -0.62 12.18 11.71
C SER A 113 -0.89 12.48 10.23
N PRO A 114 -1.91 13.28 9.90
CA PRO A 114 -2.22 13.61 8.50
C PRO A 114 -1.04 14.30 7.79
N THR A 115 -0.41 13.59 6.85
CA THR A 115 0.64 14.15 5.98
C THR A 115 0.38 13.79 4.51
N LYS A 116 1.19 14.33 3.61
CA LYS A 116 1.21 13.84 2.22
C LYS A 116 2.16 12.65 2.16
N ALA A 117 1.63 11.45 1.97
CA ALA A 117 2.41 10.22 1.86
C ALA A 117 3.39 10.24 0.66
N GLY A 118 4.66 9.91 0.93
CA GLY A 118 5.67 9.63 -0.10
C GLY A 118 5.35 8.33 -0.86
N HIS A 119 4.99 7.30 -0.11
CA HIS A 119 4.38 6.04 -0.55
C HIS A 119 3.45 5.53 0.55
N TYR A 120 2.65 4.53 0.24
CA TYR A 120 1.81 3.86 1.23
C TYR A 120 1.71 2.37 0.95
N HIS A 121 1.46 1.61 2.01
CA HIS A 121 1.00 0.24 1.99
C HIS A 121 -0.51 0.22 2.04
N LEU A 122 -1.13 -0.54 1.13
CA LEU A 122 -2.57 -0.70 1.07
C LEU A 122 -2.95 -2.13 1.40
N TYR A 123 -3.96 -2.29 2.23
CA TYR A 123 -4.58 -3.57 2.58
C TYR A 123 -6.06 -3.47 2.26
N TRP A 124 -6.67 -4.55 1.77
CA TRP A 124 -8.09 -4.54 1.47
C TRP A 124 -8.68 -5.94 1.55
N GLY A 125 -9.97 -5.99 1.86
CA GLY A 125 -10.70 -7.23 2.05
C GLY A 125 -12.04 -6.96 2.72
N ASP A 126 -12.74 -8.04 3.06
CA ASP A 126 -14.12 -7.94 3.57
C ASP A 126 -14.22 -8.00 5.09
N ASP A 127 -13.11 -8.30 5.76
CA ASP A 127 -13.01 -8.37 7.21
C ASP A 127 -11.99 -7.33 7.72
N ARG A 128 -12.46 -6.40 8.55
CA ARG A 128 -11.65 -5.31 9.09
C ARG A 128 -10.53 -5.82 10.01
N GLU A 129 -10.83 -6.79 10.87
CA GLU A 129 -9.93 -7.26 11.93
C GLU A 129 -8.84 -8.15 11.33
N VAL A 130 -9.22 -9.06 10.43
CA VAL A 130 -8.26 -9.92 9.71
C VAL A 130 -7.23 -9.08 8.94
N LEU A 131 -7.63 -7.94 8.36
CA LEU A 131 -6.69 -7.05 7.69
C LEU A 131 -5.67 -6.40 8.63
N LEU A 132 -5.99 -6.22 9.91
CA LEU A 132 -5.04 -5.69 10.90
C LEU A 132 -3.96 -6.71 11.28
N GLU A 133 -4.30 -8.00 11.18
CA GLU A 133 -3.37 -9.11 11.39
C GLU A 133 -2.46 -9.37 10.18
N GLU A 134 -2.83 -8.88 8.99
CA GLU A 134 -2.04 -9.03 7.77
C GLU A 134 -0.74 -8.20 7.83
N VAL A 135 0.37 -8.90 8.01
CA VAL A 135 1.74 -8.34 8.06
C VAL A 135 2.64 -8.89 6.96
N THR A 136 2.17 -9.84 6.15
CA THR A 136 2.94 -10.55 5.13
C THR A 136 2.80 -9.95 3.74
N ASN A 137 1.59 -9.54 3.35
CA ASN A 137 1.31 -8.94 2.05
C ASN A 137 0.93 -7.46 2.20
N TRP A 138 1.85 -6.58 1.80
CA TRP A 138 1.76 -5.15 1.99
C TRP A 138 2.02 -4.46 0.66
N ALA A 139 1.02 -4.48 -0.24
CA ALA A 139 1.21 -3.86 -1.54
C ALA A 139 1.53 -2.36 -1.39
N THR A 140 2.72 -1.99 -1.87
CA THR A 140 3.24 -0.63 -1.78
C THR A 140 2.94 0.15 -3.06
N TYR A 141 2.51 1.39 -2.90
CA TYR A 141 2.17 2.29 -4.00
C TYR A 141 2.96 3.59 -3.88
N PHE A 142 3.53 4.01 -5.02
CA PHE A 142 4.25 5.27 -5.19
C PHE A 142 3.49 6.24 -6.11
N PRO A 143 3.69 7.55 -5.96
CA PRO A 143 3.18 8.56 -6.88
C PRO A 143 3.51 8.24 -8.34
N SER A 144 2.53 8.39 -9.23
CA SER A 144 2.68 8.04 -10.65
C SER A 144 3.72 8.87 -11.40
N ASN A 145 4.07 10.02 -10.86
CA ASN A 145 5.00 10.97 -11.44
C ASN A 145 6.44 10.75 -10.94
N MET A 146 6.68 9.79 -10.04
CA MET A 146 8.04 9.39 -9.67
C MET A 146 8.63 8.45 -10.72
N ASP A 147 9.91 8.66 -11.03
CA ASP A 147 10.68 7.73 -11.86
C ASP A 147 11.23 6.56 -11.03
N GLY A 148 11.70 5.52 -11.72
CA GLY A 148 12.23 4.32 -11.08
C GLY A 148 13.47 4.55 -10.22
N HIS A 149 14.29 5.56 -10.53
CA HIS A 149 15.48 5.89 -9.73
C HIS A 149 15.08 6.54 -8.40
N THR A 150 14.10 7.45 -8.44
CA THR A 150 13.53 8.09 -7.24
C THR A 150 12.88 7.05 -6.36
N ILE A 151 12.09 6.13 -6.93
CA ILE A 151 11.47 5.03 -6.19
C ILE A 151 12.54 4.13 -5.54
N ALA A 152 13.60 3.78 -6.27
CA ALA A 152 14.69 2.99 -5.71
C ALA A 152 15.37 3.71 -4.53
N HIS A 153 15.64 5.01 -4.63
CA HIS A 153 16.19 5.79 -3.52
C HIS A 153 15.26 5.85 -2.31
N GLU A 154 13.96 6.08 -2.52
CA GLU A 154 12.95 6.07 -1.44
C GLU A 154 12.91 4.71 -0.74
N MET A 155 12.98 3.60 -1.50
CA MET A 155 13.00 2.25 -0.92
C MET A 155 14.30 1.91 -0.18
N ILE A 156 15.45 2.48 -0.59
CA ILE A 156 16.74 2.30 0.10
C ILE A 156 16.79 3.08 1.42
N ALA A 157 16.14 4.24 1.48
CA ALA A 157 16.09 5.08 2.67
C ALA A 157 15.10 4.57 3.74
N HIS A 158 14.41 3.46 3.46
CA HIS A 158 13.27 2.94 4.21
C HIS A 158 13.62 1.79 5.15
#